data_AF-B8MNN6-F1
#
_entry.id   AF-B8MNN6-F1
#
_cell.length_a   1.000
_cell.length_b   1.000
_cell.length_c   1.000
_cell.angle_alpha   90.00
_cell.angle_beta   90.00
_cell.angle_gamma   90.00
#
_symmetry.space_group_name_H-M   'P 1'
#
loop_
_entity.id
_entity.type
_entity.pdbx_description
1 polymer ?
#
loop_
_entity_poly.entity_id
_entity_poly.type
_entity_poly.pdbx_seq_one_letter_code
_entity_poly.pdbx_strand_id
1 'polypeptide(L)'
;MEMASGTVACHDGNQRLSLASLRSLTPDYDQHAEDLKMGYTHYYAVDQWSSPEWQSAWPQLIQDAIKIIDAADVPVSGPASDTLEAGREVPNPPVVDVNEGLCINGNNDEYCEDFVLKESDPDNFCKTAKRGYDLVVSCILLRAYRLAPNTFHLR
;
A
#
# COMPACT_ATOMS: atom_id res chain seq x y z
N MET A 1 46.45 -18.61 46.52
CA MET A 1 46.74 -17.21 46.91
C MET A 1 47.86 -16.71 46.01
N GLU A 2 47.50 -16.14 44.87
CA GLU A 2 48.15 -14.96 44.27
C GLU A 2 47.24 -14.48 43.14
N MET A 3 47.01 -13.17 43.11
CA MET A 3 46.18 -12.42 42.15
C MET A 3 47.11 -11.63 41.25
N ALA A 4 46.88 -11.63 39.93
CA ALA A 4 47.24 -10.57 38.99
C ALA A 4 46.49 -10.86 37.67
N SER A 5 45.46 -10.11 37.26
CA SER A 5 45.38 -8.69 36.87
C SER A 5 45.86 -8.41 35.45
N GLY A 6 44.91 -7.92 34.63
CA GLY A 6 45.12 -7.09 33.45
C GLY A 6 44.97 -7.81 32.10
N THR A 7 44.39 -7.24 31.04
CA THR A 7 43.67 -5.97 30.81
C THR A 7 42.94 -6.16 29.47
N VAL A 8 41.69 -5.72 29.39
CA VAL A 8 40.90 -5.63 28.14
C VAL A 8 41.36 -4.41 27.35
N ALA A 9 41.62 -4.58 26.05
CA ALA A 9 41.63 -3.48 25.09
C ALA A 9 41.23 -4.01 23.69
N CYS A 10 39.92 -4.04 23.43
CA CYS A 10 39.41 -4.07 22.05
C CYS A 10 39.44 -2.62 21.56
N HIS A 11 40.28 -2.30 20.58
CA HIS A 11 40.32 -0.96 19.99
C HIS A 11 39.18 -0.84 18.96
N ASP A 12 38.25 0.06 19.26
CA ASP A 12 37.17 0.51 18.40
C ASP A 12 37.72 1.19 17.13
N GLY A 13 37.38 0.62 15.98
CA GLY A 13 37.49 1.25 14.67
C GLY A 13 36.12 1.59 14.11
N ASN A 14 35.24 2.21 14.91
CA ASN A 14 33.90 2.61 14.46
C ASN A 14 33.98 3.96 13.74
N GLN A 15 34.48 3.97 12.50
CA GLN A 15 34.28 5.12 11.62
C GLN A 15 32.80 5.13 11.18
N ARG A 16 32.04 6.04 11.80
CA ARG A 16 30.65 6.32 11.43
C ARG A 16 30.64 6.91 10.01
N LEU A 17 30.34 6.08 9.02
CA LEU A 17 30.14 6.55 7.64
C LEU A 17 28.95 7.50 7.61
N SER A 18 29.11 8.64 6.93
CA SER A 18 28.01 9.57 6.71
C SER A 18 26.92 8.91 5.86
N LEU A 19 25.65 9.32 6.02
CA LEU A 19 24.55 8.85 5.15
C LEU A 19 24.86 9.08 3.66
N ALA A 20 25.63 10.11 3.33
CA ALA A 20 26.09 10.36 1.96
C ALA A 20 27.11 9.32 1.45
N SER A 21 27.96 8.78 2.33
CA SER A 21 28.95 7.74 1.99
C SER A 21 28.34 6.35 1.87
N LEU A 22 27.23 6.08 2.57
CA LEU A 22 26.45 4.84 2.39
C LEU A 22 25.72 4.83 1.04
N ARG A 23 25.19 5.98 0.60
CA ARG A 23 24.50 6.14 -0.69
C ARG A 23 25.41 5.91 -1.90
N SER A 24 26.70 6.24 -1.80
CA SER A 24 27.66 6.04 -2.91
C SER A 24 28.13 4.60 -3.11
N LEU A 25 27.81 3.68 -2.19
CA LEU A 25 28.29 2.29 -2.20
C LEU A 25 27.28 1.29 -2.79
N THR A 26 26.06 1.73 -3.11
CA THR A 26 25.02 0.87 -3.69
C THR A 26 24.32 1.58 -4.88
N PRO A 27 24.99 1.75 -6.03
CA PRO A 27 24.34 2.28 -7.23
C PRO A 27 23.13 1.44 -7.67
N ASP A 28 23.16 0.13 -7.36
CA ASP A 28 22.08 -0.82 -7.66
C ASP A 28 20.84 -0.66 -6.77
N TYR A 29 20.94 0.01 -5.61
CA TYR A 29 19.77 0.17 -4.73
C TYR A 29 18.73 1.12 -5.36
N ASP A 30 19.22 2.18 -5.99
CA ASP A 30 18.37 3.17 -6.67
C ASP A 30 17.77 2.57 -7.97
N GLN A 31 18.51 1.72 -8.69
CA GLN A 31 17.98 1.03 -9.88
C GLN A 31 16.96 -0.07 -9.51
N HIS A 32 17.21 -0.85 -8.46
CA HIS A 32 16.23 -1.83 -7.96
C HIS A 32 14.99 -1.17 -7.35
N ALA A 33 15.13 -0.01 -6.70
CA ALA A 33 14.00 0.77 -6.21
C ALA A 33 13.14 1.33 -7.35
N GLU A 34 13.74 1.75 -8.46
CA GLU A 34 13.02 2.20 -9.65
C GLU A 34 12.42 1.03 -10.47
N ASP A 35 13.06 -0.14 -10.49
CA ASP A 35 12.50 -1.37 -11.09
C ASP A 35 11.32 -1.95 -10.26
N LEU A 36 11.32 -1.75 -8.94
CA LEU A 36 10.14 -2.00 -8.07
C LEU A 36 9.00 -1.00 -8.35
N LYS A 37 9.32 0.20 -8.83
CA LYS A 37 8.38 1.27 -9.22
C LYS A 37 7.72 1.04 -10.58
N MET A 38 8.31 0.17 -11.41
CA MET A 38 7.66 -0.44 -12.59
C MET A 38 6.67 -1.57 -12.18
N GLY A 39 6.24 -1.54 -10.91
CA GLY A 39 5.50 -2.56 -10.20
C GLY A 39 4.16 -2.95 -10.81
N TYR A 40 3.76 -4.17 -10.46
CA TYR A 40 2.47 -4.77 -10.77
C TYR A 40 1.32 -3.75 -10.60
N THR A 41 0.62 -3.50 -11.70
CA THR A 41 -0.42 -2.48 -11.82
C THR A 41 -1.74 -3.15 -12.11
N HIS A 42 -2.79 -2.74 -11.42
CA HIS A 42 -4.17 -3.09 -11.75
C HIS A 42 -4.76 -1.98 -12.60
N TYR A 43 -5.42 -2.34 -13.70
CA TYR A 43 -6.24 -1.43 -14.48
C TYR A 43 -7.69 -1.87 -14.39
N TYR A 44 -8.59 -0.91 -14.17
CA TYR A 44 -10.01 -1.17 -14.04
C TYR A 44 -10.82 -0.01 -14.61
N ALA A 45 -12.12 -0.21 -14.80
CA ALA A 45 -13.01 0.88 -15.18
C ALA A 45 -14.45 0.58 -14.78
N VAL A 46 -15.20 1.64 -14.49
CA VAL A 46 -16.66 1.63 -14.40
C VAL A 46 -17.17 2.48 -15.57
N ASP A 47 -17.86 1.87 -16.54
CA ASP A 47 -18.28 2.58 -17.75
C ASP A 47 -19.34 3.66 -17.46
N GLN A 48 -20.34 3.32 -16.66
CA GLN A 48 -21.45 4.20 -16.28
C GLN A 48 -21.76 4.02 -14.79
N TRP A 49 -21.24 4.93 -13.97
CA TRP A 49 -21.49 4.95 -12.53
C TRP A 49 -22.98 5.03 -12.19
N SER A 50 -23.78 5.68 -13.03
CA SER A 50 -25.24 5.78 -12.87
C SER A 50 -26.04 4.57 -13.38
N SER A 51 -25.37 3.54 -13.93
CA SER A 51 -26.09 2.37 -14.45
C SER A 51 -26.81 1.61 -13.32
N PRO A 52 -28.00 1.02 -13.58
CA PRO A 52 -28.72 0.26 -12.56
C PRO A 52 -27.95 -0.92 -11.98
N GLU A 53 -27.12 -1.59 -12.80
CA GLU A 53 -26.29 -2.71 -12.36
C GLU A 53 -25.23 -2.23 -11.36
N TRP A 54 -24.47 -1.18 -11.69
CA TRP A 54 -23.45 -0.66 -10.78
C TRP A 54 -24.06 -0.05 -9.51
N GLN A 55 -25.15 0.70 -9.63
CA GLN A 55 -25.85 1.27 -8.47
C GLN A 55 -26.37 0.19 -7.51
N SER A 56 -26.77 -0.98 -8.04
CA SER A 56 -27.16 -2.12 -7.21
C SER A 56 -25.94 -2.85 -6.62
N ALA A 57 -24.85 -2.96 -7.37
CA ALA A 57 -23.61 -3.62 -6.95
C ALA A 57 -22.83 -2.82 -5.90
N TRP A 58 -22.82 -1.49 -5.99
CA TRP A 58 -21.94 -0.62 -5.22
C TRP A 58 -22.09 -0.76 -3.69
N PRO A 59 -23.30 -0.69 -3.10
CA PRO A 59 -23.46 -0.89 -1.65
C PRO A 59 -23.01 -2.28 -1.19
N GLN A 60 -23.22 -3.31 -2.03
CA GLN A 60 -22.77 -4.67 -1.74
C GLN A 60 -21.25 -4.79 -1.81
N LEU A 61 -20.61 -4.14 -2.79
CA LEU A 61 -19.16 -4.11 -2.91
C LEU A 61 -18.51 -3.45 -1.68
N ILE A 62 -19.06 -2.35 -1.17
CA ILE A 62 -18.58 -1.72 0.07
C ILE A 62 -18.63 -2.69 1.25
N GLN A 63 -19.76 -3.38 1.46
CA GLN A 63 -19.88 -4.36 2.54
C GLN A 63 -18.91 -5.54 2.36
N ASP A 64 -18.68 -5.96 1.13
CA ASP A 64 -17.76 -7.05 0.83
C ASP A 64 -16.30 -6.61 0.96
N ALA A 65 -15.98 -5.36 0.64
CA ALA A 65 -14.65 -4.80 0.84
C ALA A 65 -14.26 -4.79 2.33
N ILE A 66 -15.18 -4.39 3.22
CA ILE A 66 -14.97 -4.49 4.69
C ILE A 66 -14.62 -5.93 5.08
N LYS A 67 -15.43 -6.90 4.63
CA LYS A 67 -15.18 -8.32 4.93
C LYS A 67 -13.88 -8.85 4.33
N ILE A 68 -13.50 -8.39 3.13
CA ILE A 68 -12.25 -8.76 2.47
C ILE A 68 -11.07 -8.23 3.28
N ILE A 69 -11.11 -6.96 3.70
CA ILE A 69 -10.07 -6.35 4.54
C ILE A 69 -9.94 -7.13 5.85
N ASP A 70 -11.05 -7.39 6.54
CA ASP A 70 -11.06 -8.13 7.81
C ASP A 70 -10.53 -9.56 7.64
N ALA A 71 -10.89 -10.24 6.55
CA ALA A 71 -10.52 -11.64 6.31
C ALA A 71 -9.09 -11.81 5.75
N ALA A 72 -8.53 -10.79 5.11
CA ALA A 72 -7.20 -10.86 4.52
C ALA A 72 -6.09 -10.90 5.58
N ASP A 73 -6.36 -10.38 6.79
CA ASP A 73 -5.38 -10.27 7.88
C ASP A 73 -4.08 -9.57 7.45
N VAL A 74 -4.21 -8.63 6.51
CA VAL A 74 -3.12 -7.77 6.03
C VAL A 74 -3.35 -6.36 6.54
N PRO A 75 -2.36 -5.72 7.18
CA PRO A 75 -2.46 -4.32 7.56
C PRO A 75 -2.65 -3.40 6.35
N VAL A 76 -3.78 -2.70 6.31
CA VAL A 76 -4.08 -1.66 5.30
C VAL A 76 -4.22 -0.29 5.97
N SER A 77 -3.85 0.75 5.24
CA SER A 77 -4.14 2.15 5.58
C SER A 77 -5.14 2.73 4.58
N GLY A 78 -5.53 3.98 4.81
CA GLY A 78 -6.22 4.80 3.83
C GLY A 78 -5.27 5.72 3.07
N PRO A 79 -5.79 6.83 2.54
CA PRO A 79 -5.01 7.81 1.80
C PRO A 79 -3.76 8.27 2.54
N ALA A 80 -2.72 8.64 1.79
CA ALA A 80 -1.50 9.22 2.35
C ALA A 80 -1.81 10.27 3.42
N SER A 81 -1.10 10.20 4.55
CA SER A 81 -1.33 11.10 5.67
C SER A 81 -0.41 12.30 5.62
N ASP A 82 -0.99 13.50 5.73
CA ASP A 82 -0.23 14.73 5.98
C ASP A 82 0.14 14.90 7.47
N THR A 83 -0.27 13.95 8.33
CA THR A 83 -0.15 14.06 9.78
C THR A 83 1.11 13.36 10.29
N LEU A 84 1.93 14.12 11.03
CA LEU A 84 3.11 13.61 11.73
C LEU A 84 2.86 13.58 13.24
N GLU A 85 3.02 12.42 13.88
CA GLU A 85 3.05 12.29 15.34
C GLU A 85 4.44 11.86 15.80
N ALA A 86 5.02 12.60 16.76
CA ALA A 86 6.38 12.39 17.25
C ALA A 86 7.44 12.27 16.12
N GLY A 87 7.22 12.98 15.00
CA GLY A 87 8.11 12.99 13.83
C GLY A 87 7.98 11.77 12.91
N ARG A 88 6.90 10.98 13.03
CA ARG A 88 6.58 9.85 12.14
C ARG A 88 5.23 10.06 11.49
N GLU A 89 5.09 9.64 10.24
CA GLU A 89 3.79 9.58 9.57
C GLU A 89 2.86 8.65 10.33
N VAL A 90 1.64 9.12 10.58
CA VAL A 90 0.55 8.30 11.12
C VAL A 90 -0.39 7.97 9.97
N PRO A 91 -0.44 6.71 9.52
CA PRO A 91 -1.30 6.30 8.43
C PRO A 91 -2.77 6.58 8.76
N ASN A 92 -3.50 7.15 7.80
CA ASN A 92 -4.95 7.28 7.92
C ASN A 92 -5.62 5.90 7.94
N PRO A 93 -6.79 5.75 8.57
CA PRO A 93 -7.58 4.53 8.42
C PRO A 93 -8.08 4.36 6.97
N PRO A 94 -8.31 3.13 6.50
CA PRO A 94 -8.87 2.87 5.17
C PRO A 94 -10.24 3.54 5.02
N VAL A 95 -10.51 4.10 3.84
CA VAL A 95 -11.82 4.66 3.49
C VAL A 95 -12.62 3.57 2.77
N VAL A 96 -13.71 3.13 3.39
CA VAL A 96 -14.62 2.13 2.84
C VAL A 96 -16.05 2.57 3.17
N ASP A 97 -16.58 3.47 2.36
CA ASP A 97 -17.90 4.06 2.59
C ASP A 97 -18.68 4.22 1.29
N VAL A 98 -20.01 4.08 1.39
CA VAL A 98 -20.91 4.14 0.24
C VAL A 98 -20.95 5.52 -0.42
N ASN A 99 -20.71 6.59 0.34
CA ASN A 99 -20.70 7.97 -0.15
C ASN A 99 -19.28 8.45 -0.45
N GLU A 100 -18.29 8.08 0.37
CA GLU A 100 -16.93 8.58 0.20
C GLU A 100 -16.11 7.80 -0.83
N GLY A 101 -16.43 6.52 -1.07
CA GLY A 101 -15.69 5.65 -1.98
C GLY A 101 -14.91 4.55 -1.26
N LEU A 102 -14.02 3.92 -2.03
CA LEU A 102 -12.97 3.04 -1.53
C LEU A 102 -11.63 3.72 -1.73
N CYS A 103 -10.86 3.91 -0.66
CA CYS A 103 -9.46 4.32 -0.73
C CYS A 103 -8.64 3.56 0.30
N ILE A 104 -7.71 2.73 -0.18
CA ILE A 104 -6.81 1.95 0.68
C ILE A 104 -5.38 1.96 0.13
N ASN A 105 -4.40 1.75 1.01
CA ASN A 105 -3.00 1.55 0.66
C ASN A 105 -2.36 0.53 1.62
N GLY A 106 -1.12 0.16 1.39
CA GLY A 106 -0.30 -0.58 2.33
C GLY A 106 0.11 0.27 3.53
N ASN A 107 0.24 -0.39 4.68
CA ASN A 107 0.63 0.26 5.93
C ASN A 107 2.15 0.17 6.17
N ASN A 108 2.76 1.18 6.81
CA ASN A 108 4.21 1.27 7.08
C ASN A 108 5.05 1.08 5.79
N ASP A 109 6.05 0.18 5.81
CA ASP A 109 6.97 -0.10 4.70
C ASP A 109 6.29 -0.80 3.49
N GLU A 110 4.98 -1.11 3.59
CA GLU A 110 4.19 -1.70 2.52
C GLU A 110 3.42 -0.66 1.68
N TYR A 111 3.54 0.63 2.00
CA TYR A 111 2.94 1.73 1.22
C TYR A 111 3.49 1.75 -0.22
N CYS A 112 2.60 1.99 -1.20
CA CYS A 112 2.99 2.13 -2.61
C CYS A 112 2.20 3.22 -3.34
N GLU A 113 0.93 2.96 -3.64
CA GLU A 113 0.01 3.90 -4.30
C GLU A 113 -1.40 3.65 -3.78
N ASP A 114 -2.19 4.72 -3.62
CA ASP A 114 -3.56 4.59 -3.15
C ASP A 114 -4.37 3.82 -4.21
N PHE A 115 -5.07 2.77 -3.80
CA PHE A 115 -6.13 2.18 -4.61
C PHE A 115 -7.40 2.99 -4.36
N VAL A 116 -7.86 3.71 -5.38
CA VAL A 116 -9.06 4.54 -5.31
C VAL A 116 -10.14 3.99 -6.24
N LEU A 117 -11.33 3.71 -5.71
CA LEU A 117 -12.52 3.41 -6.51
C LEU A 117 -13.65 4.35 -6.11
N LYS A 118 -13.82 5.40 -6.92
CA LYS A 118 -14.77 6.49 -6.72
C LYS A 118 -15.11 7.15 -8.05
N GLU A 119 -16.35 7.62 -8.23
CA GLU A 119 -16.79 8.27 -9.49
C GLU A 119 -15.97 9.50 -9.87
N SER A 120 -15.52 10.27 -8.88
CA SER A 120 -14.72 11.47 -9.11
C SER A 120 -13.24 11.19 -9.41
N ASP A 121 -12.80 9.94 -9.27
CA ASP A 121 -11.40 9.56 -9.48
C ASP A 121 -11.19 9.07 -10.92
N PRO A 122 -10.36 9.77 -11.73
CA PRO A 122 -10.23 9.47 -13.15
C PRO A 122 -9.19 8.39 -13.46
N ASP A 123 -8.32 8.06 -12.51
CA ASP A 123 -7.05 7.41 -12.81
C ASP A 123 -7.23 5.93 -13.16
N ASN A 124 -8.28 5.25 -12.67
CA ASN A 124 -8.69 3.92 -13.17
C ASN A 124 -7.56 2.87 -13.17
N PHE A 125 -6.51 3.09 -12.38
CA PHE A 125 -5.40 2.17 -12.16
C PHE A 125 -4.81 2.36 -10.77
N CYS A 126 -4.08 1.36 -10.29
CA CYS A 126 -3.30 1.46 -9.06
C CYS A 126 -2.08 0.53 -9.15
N LYS A 127 -0.89 1.03 -8.80
CA LYS A 127 0.33 0.23 -8.67
C LYS A 127 0.47 -0.24 -7.24
N THR A 128 0.35 -1.54 -7.05
CA THR A 128 0.56 -2.14 -5.73
C THR A 128 2.00 -2.62 -5.54
N ALA A 129 2.77 -2.74 -6.63
CA ALA A 129 4.11 -3.35 -6.63
C ALA A 129 4.17 -4.74 -5.96
N LYS A 130 3.03 -5.46 -5.91
CA LYS A 130 2.86 -6.73 -5.17
C LYS A 130 3.15 -6.63 -3.67
N ARG A 131 3.00 -5.44 -3.08
CA ARG A 131 2.99 -5.24 -1.63
C ARG A 131 1.84 -6.01 -0.99
N GLY A 132 1.89 -6.23 0.32
CA GLY A 132 0.93 -7.09 1.03
C GLY A 132 -0.55 -6.77 0.74
N TYR A 133 -0.89 -5.48 0.62
CA TYR A 133 -2.27 -5.03 0.35
C TYR A 133 -2.76 -5.34 -1.08
N ASP A 134 -1.87 -5.77 -1.99
CA ASP A 134 -2.23 -6.22 -3.35
C ASP A 134 -3.30 -7.33 -3.34
N LEU A 135 -3.26 -8.22 -2.34
CA LEU A 135 -4.26 -9.26 -2.15
C LEU A 135 -5.66 -8.66 -1.92
N VAL A 136 -5.73 -7.61 -1.09
CA VAL A 136 -6.99 -6.91 -0.77
C VAL A 136 -7.52 -6.22 -2.02
N VAL A 137 -6.67 -5.46 -2.72
CA VAL A 137 -7.02 -4.77 -3.97
C VAL A 137 -7.52 -5.77 -5.01
N SER A 138 -6.78 -6.85 -5.24
CA SER A 138 -7.15 -7.90 -6.20
C SER A 138 -8.51 -8.53 -5.88
N CYS A 139 -8.77 -8.84 -4.60
CA CYS A 139 -10.04 -9.41 -4.16
C CYS A 139 -11.21 -8.44 -4.37
N ILE A 140 -11.04 -7.15 -4.06
CA ILE A 140 -12.06 -6.11 -4.28
C ILE A 140 -12.36 -5.99 -5.77
N LEU A 141 -11.34 -5.91 -6.62
CA LEU A 141 -11.48 -5.80 -8.07
C LEU A 141 -12.21 -7.01 -8.69
N LEU A 142 -11.84 -8.23 -8.29
CA LEU A 142 -12.52 -9.45 -8.71
C LEU A 142 -13.98 -9.49 -8.20
N ARG A 143 -14.23 -8.98 -6.98
CA ARG A 143 -15.58 -8.92 -6.43
C ARG A 143 -16.45 -7.92 -7.18
N ALA A 144 -15.91 -6.75 -7.52
CA ALA A 144 -16.58 -5.74 -8.34
C ALA A 144 -16.99 -6.32 -9.71
N TYR A 145 -16.06 -7.01 -10.38
CA TYR A 145 -16.34 -7.70 -11.64
C TYR A 145 -17.45 -8.76 -11.51
N ARG A 146 -17.45 -9.55 -10.42
CA ARG A 146 -18.53 -10.53 -10.21
C ARG A 146 -19.90 -9.91 -9.93
N LEU A 147 -19.95 -8.73 -9.32
CA LEU A 147 -21.20 -8.06 -8.97
C LEU A 147 -21.81 -7.29 -10.15
N ALA A 148 -20.98 -6.73 -11.03
CA ALA A 148 -21.41 -5.93 -12.17
C ALA A 148 -20.58 -6.23 -13.43
N PRO A 149 -20.62 -7.46 -13.98
CA PRO A 149 -19.73 -7.88 -15.06
C PRO A 149 -19.97 -7.16 -16.39
N ASN A 150 -21.09 -6.45 -16.55
CA ASN A 150 -21.37 -5.69 -17.77
C ASN A 150 -20.97 -4.21 -17.65
N THR A 151 -20.69 -3.72 -16.43
CA THR A 151 -20.39 -2.31 -16.16
C THR A 151 -18.99 -2.10 -15.57
N PHE A 152 -18.48 -3.06 -14.80
CA PHE A 152 -17.14 -3.05 -14.23
C PHE A 152 -16.19 -3.92 -15.05
N HIS A 153 -15.04 -3.36 -15.42
CA HIS A 153 -14.06 -4.04 -16.28
C HIS A 153 -12.70 -4.10 -15.60
N LEU A 154 -12.06 -5.26 -15.70
CA LEU A 154 -10.62 -5.42 -15.50
C LEU A 154 -9.93 -5.24 -16.85
N ARG A 155 -8.77 -4.59 -16.90
CA ARG A 155 -8.05 -4.24 -18.14
C ARG A 155 -6.61 -4.75 -18.15
#